data_AF-A0A971IDW6-F1
#
_entry.id   AF-A0A971IDW6-F1
#
_cell.length_a   1.000
_cell.length_b   1.000
_cell.length_c   1.000
_cell.angle_alpha   90.00
_cell.angle_beta   90.00
_cell.angle_gamma   90.00
#
_symmetry.space_group_name_H-M   'P 1'
#
loop_
_entity.id
_entity.type
_entity.pdbx_description
1 polymer ?
#
loop_
_entity_poly.entity_id
_entity_poly.type
_entity_poly.pdbx_seq_one_letter_code
_entity_poly.pdbx_strand_id
1 'polypeptide(L)'
;METLAALARAVDEYDAVAAAEHARKALDEGIDPVAAFDAMTAAIKTIGDDFEAGTRWLPDLIGAADAMKAAAPILEEALKARGGERQSLGKVVAGTVQGDIHSIGIEMVCTLLIAAGFEVHYLGIDVPAQKFVDAVRDTGADVVALSALLTVTSLEDKKVIELLTEQGLRDQVKVMVGGGAINADFAASIGADGYEPAAPGAVQLALSFVGAA
;
A
#
# COMPACT_ATOMS: atom_id res chain seq x y z
N MET A 1 22.78 4.64 -15.14
CA MET A 1 21.54 4.16 -15.79
C MET A 1 21.47 2.64 -15.81
N GLU A 2 22.56 1.92 -16.12
CA GLU A 2 22.57 0.44 -16.13
C GLU A 2 22.17 -0.18 -14.78
N THR A 3 22.72 0.32 -13.66
CA THR A 3 22.39 -0.21 -12.31
C THR A 3 20.93 -0.01 -11.92
N LEU A 4 20.31 1.13 -12.29
CA LEU A 4 18.88 1.37 -12.06
C LEU A 4 18.01 0.41 -12.88
N ALA A 5 18.39 0.17 -14.14
CA ALA A 5 17.69 -0.80 -14.98
C ALA A 5 17.86 -2.24 -14.47
N ALA A 6 19.02 -2.58 -13.93
CA ALA A 6 19.28 -3.88 -13.31
C ALA A 6 18.47 -4.05 -12.01
N LEU A 7 18.37 -3.00 -11.20
CA LEU A 7 17.53 -2.98 -10.00
C LEU A 7 16.05 -3.17 -10.35
N ALA A 8 15.52 -2.42 -11.32
CA ALA A 8 14.15 -2.58 -11.80
C ALA A 8 13.90 -3.98 -12.36
N ARG A 9 14.86 -4.54 -13.12
CA ARG A 9 14.75 -5.91 -13.63
C ARG A 9 14.74 -6.95 -12.52
N ALA A 10 15.58 -6.81 -11.50
CA ALA A 10 15.58 -7.73 -10.36
C ALA A 10 14.21 -7.74 -9.65
N VAL A 11 13.52 -6.60 -9.58
CA VAL A 11 12.14 -6.54 -9.08
C VAL A 11 11.15 -7.24 -10.02
N ASP A 12 11.24 -7.00 -11.33
CA ASP A 12 10.38 -7.67 -12.35
C ASP A 12 10.62 -9.19 -12.47
N GLU A 13 11.82 -9.65 -12.14
CA GLU A 13 12.21 -11.06 -12.12
C GLU A 13 12.08 -11.70 -10.73
N TYR A 14 11.59 -10.94 -9.73
CA TYR A 14 11.34 -11.38 -8.36
C TYR A 14 12.60 -11.83 -7.60
N ASP A 15 13.76 -11.33 -8.01
CA ASP A 15 15.05 -11.66 -7.41
C ASP A 15 15.40 -10.71 -6.26
N ALA A 16 15.00 -11.10 -5.05
CA ALA A 16 15.28 -10.34 -3.84
C ALA A 16 16.78 -10.20 -3.52
N VAL A 17 17.60 -11.17 -3.89
CA VAL A 17 19.05 -11.12 -3.65
C VAL A 17 19.66 -10.09 -4.61
N ALA A 18 19.37 -10.20 -5.90
CA ALA A 18 19.86 -9.27 -6.90
C ALA A 18 19.35 -7.85 -6.66
N ALA A 19 18.10 -7.67 -6.23
CA ALA A 19 17.55 -6.36 -5.89
C ALA A 19 18.33 -5.69 -4.76
N ALA A 20 18.63 -6.43 -3.68
CA ALA A 20 19.44 -5.92 -2.58
C ALA A 20 20.89 -5.61 -3.02
N GLU A 21 21.50 -6.44 -3.86
CA GLU A 21 22.84 -6.21 -4.41
C GLU A 21 22.89 -4.97 -5.31
N HIS A 22 21.91 -4.81 -6.20
CA HIS A 22 21.82 -3.66 -7.09
C HIS A 22 21.48 -2.36 -6.34
N ALA A 23 20.72 -2.43 -5.26
CA ALA A 23 20.51 -1.29 -4.36
C ALA A 23 21.83 -0.83 -3.73
N ARG A 24 22.65 -1.75 -3.19
CA ARG A 24 23.99 -1.40 -2.67
C ARG A 24 24.89 -0.81 -3.76
N LYS A 25 24.93 -1.46 -4.92
CA LYS A 25 25.72 -0.99 -6.07
C LYS A 25 25.30 0.41 -6.51
N ALA A 26 24.01 0.72 -6.51
CA ALA A 26 23.53 2.06 -6.82
C ALA A 26 24.10 3.11 -5.85
N LEU A 27 24.13 2.80 -4.55
CA LEU A 27 24.73 3.67 -3.55
C LEU A 27 26.25 3.83 -3.73
N ASP A 28 26.95 2.74 -4.04
CA ASP A 28 28.41 2.74 -4.28
C ASP A 28 28.77 3.59 -5.51
N GLU A 29 27.92 3.59 -6.53
CA GLU A 29 28.04 4.42 -7.74
C GLU A 29 27.61 5.88 -7.51
N GLY A 30 27.18 6.24 -6.29
CA GLY A 30 26.73 7.58 -5.94
C GLY A 30 25.36 7.95 -6.51
N ILE A 31 24.58 6.98 -6.96
CA ILE A 31 23.20 7.20 -7.43
C ILE A 31 22.35 7.68 -6.25
N ASP A 32 21.46 8.62 -6.53
CA ASP A 32 20.48 9.09 -5.56
C ASP A 32 19.57 7.94 -5.11
N PRO A 33 19.47 7.63 -3.80
CA PRO A 33 18.55 6.62 -3.30
C PRO A 33 17.10 6.83 -3.77
N VAL A 34 16.67 8.09 -3.95
CA VAL A 34 15.32 8.40 -4.46
C VAL A 34 15.14 7.84 -5.87
N ALA A 35 16.12 8.06 -6.76
CA ALA A 35 16.08 7.52 -8.12
C ALA A 35 16.11 5.98 -8.15
N ALA A 36 16.75 5.35 -7.16
CA ALA A 36 16.72 3.89 -7.01
C ALA A 36 15.34 3.38 -6.55
N PHE A 37 14.67 4.10 -5.65
CA PHE A 37 13.27 3.83 -5.31
C PHE A 37 12.35 3.96 -6.51
N ASP A 38 12.45 5.05 -7.26
CA ASP A 38 11.61 5.32 -8.43
C ASP A 38 11.72 4.20 -9.47
N ALA A 39 12.93 3.65 -9.66
CA ALA A 39 13.15 2.51 -10.56
C ALA A 39 12.41 1.24 -10.11
N MET A 40 12.40 0.93 -8.81
CA MET A 40 11.67 -0.21 -8.26
C MET A 40 10.15 0.01 -8.31
N THR A 41 9.69 1.21 -7.96
CA THR A 41 8.26 1.56 -8.00
C THR A 41 7.72 1.50 -9.42
N ALA A 42 8.50 1.92 -10.43
CA ALA A 42 8.13 1.77 -11.83
C ALA A 42 7.97 0.30 -12.25
N ALA A 43 8.87 -0.60 -11.81
CA ALA A 43 8.78 -2.02 -12.09
C ALA A 43 7.50 -2.64 -11.49
N ILE A 44 7.19 -2.32 -10.23
CA ILE A 44 5.96 -2.80 -9.57
C ILE A 44 4.71 -2.29 -10.27
N LYS A 45 4.72 -1.04 -10.73
CA LYS A 45 3.61 -0.49 -11.52
C LYS A 45 3.38 -1.33 -12.78
N THR A 46 4.45 -1.66 -13.53
CA THR A 46 4.34 -2.50 -14.72
C THR A 46 3.75 -3.87 -14.42
N ILE A 47 4.16 -4.51 -13.33
CA ILE A 47 3.62 -5.83 -12.93
C ILE A 47 2.14 -5.71 -12.52
N GLY A 48 1.75 -4.59 -11.90
CA GLY A 48 0.35 -4.26 -11.63
C GLY A 48 -0.48 -4.13 -12.90
N ASP A 49 0.00 -3.34 -13.87
CA ASP A 49 -0.64 -3.16 -15.18
C ASP A 49 -0.77 -4.51 -15.92
N ASP A 50 0.26 -5.37 -15.85
CA ASP A 50 0.26 -6.71 -16.43
C ASP A 50 -0.69 -7.70 -15.71
N PHE A 51 -0.84 -7.59 -14.39
CA PHE A 51 -1.81 -8.36 -13.63
C PHE A 51 -3.23 -8.02 -14.06
N GLU A 52 -3.54 -6.73 -14.26
CA GLU A 52 -4.84 -6.29 -14.78
C GLU A 52 -5.07 -6.76 -16.22
N ALA A 53 -4.02 -6.79 -17.04
CA ALA A 53 -4.09 -7.33 -18.41
C ALA A 53 -4.17 -8.88 -18.48
N GLY A 54 -4.01 -9.57 -17.35
CA GLY A 54 -4.01 -11.03 -17.27
C GLY A 54 -2.74 -11.69 -17.83
N THR A 55 -1.63 -10.94 -17.95
CA THR A 55 -0.33 -11.43 -18.41
C THR A 55 0.59 -11.82 -17.25
N ARG A 56 0.35 -11.30 -16.04
CA ARG A 56 0.95 -11.70 -14.76
C ARG A 56 -0.12 -12.16 -13.77
N TRP A 57 0.30 -12.88 -12.73
CA TRP A 57 -0.55 -13.54 -11.75
C TRP A 57 -0.20 -13.11 -10.33
N LEU A 58 -1.02 -13.53 -9.36
CA LEU A 58 -0.82 -13.19 -7.96
C LEU A 58 0.60 -13.50 -7.41
N PRO A 59 1.24 -14.64 -7.72
CA PRO A 59 2.61 -14.93 -7.26
C PRO A 59 3.65 -13.92 -7.77
N ASP A 60 3.42 -13.34 -8.95
CA ASP A 60 4.31 -12.36 -9.57
C ASP A 60 4.32 -11.05 -8.77
N LEU A 61 3.14 -10.58 -8.36
CA LEU A 61 3.00 -9.40 -7.49
C LEU A 61 3.71 -9.58 -6.15
N ILE A 62 3.53 -10.75 -5.54
CA ILE A 62 4.15 -11.07 -4.24
C ILE A 62 5.67 -11.12 -4.39
N GLY A 63 6.17 -11.81 -5.42
CA GLY A 63 7.61 -11.92 -5.68
C GLY A 63 8.28 -10.56 -5.93
N ALA A 64 7.64 -9.69 -6.70
CA ALA A 64 8.14 -8.34 -6.96
C ALA A 64 8.18 -7.48 -5.69
N ALA A 65 7.12 -7.57 -4.87
CA ALA A 65 7.04 -6.84 -3.62
C ALA A 65 8.10 -7.33 -2.62
N ASP A 66 8.36 -8.64 -2.56
CA ASP A 66 9.43 -9.23 -1.75
C ASP A 66 10.82 -8.77 -2.22
N ALA A 67 11.04 -8.68 -3.53
CA ALA A 67 12.29 -8.18 -4.08
C ALA A 67 12.54 -6.71 -3.70
N MET A 68 11.51 -5.86 -3.82
CA MET A 68 11.61 -4.47 -3.37
C MET A 68 11.81 -4.37 -1.84
N LYS A 69 11.14 -5.20 -1.05
CA LYS A 69 11.28 -5.24 0.42
C LYS A 69 12.70 -5.60 0.86
N ALA A 70 13.43 -6.39 0.08
CA ALA A 70 14.84 -6.69 0.34
C ALA A 70 15.77 -5.51 0.04
N ALA A 71 15.45 -4.71 -0.97
CA ALA A 71 16.24 -3.56 -1.41
C ALA A 71 15.95 -2.27 -0.61
N ALA A 72 14.69 -2.03 -0.24
CA ALA A 72 14.24 -0.77 0.36
C ALA A 72 15.00 -0.36 1.64
N PRO A 73 15.23 -1.23 2.64
CA PRO A 73 15.93 -0.84 3.87
C PRO A 73 17.33 -0.27 3.63
N ILE A 74 18.03 -0.79 2.61
CA ILE A 74 19.39 -0.36 2.24
C ILE A 74 19.36 1.09 1.76
N LEU A 75 18.37 1.43 0.94
CA LEU A 75 18.20 2.78 0.41
C LEU A 75 17.68 3.75 1.49
N GLU A 76 16.79 3.29 2.38
CA GLU A 76 16.29 4.08 3.52
C GLU A 76 17.41 4.47 4.49
N GLU A 77 18.30 3.53 4.84
CA GLU A 77 19.45 3.80 5.69
C GLU A 77 20.37 4.86 5.06
N ALA A 78 20.58 4.78 3.75
CA ALA A 78 21.40 5.74 3.01
C ALA A 78 20.77 7.15 2.96
N LEU A 79 19.44 7.25 2.83
CA LEU A 79 18.72 8.52 2.92
C LEU A 79 18.89 9.15 4.30
N LYS A 80 18.61 8.37 5.36
CA LYS A 80 18.73 8.82 6.75
C LYS A 80 20.16 9.30 7.06
N ALA A 81 21.17 8.57 6.59
CA ALA A 81 22.58 8.95 6.78
C ALA A 81 22.95 10.29 6.12
N ARG A 82 22.24 10.68 5.05
CA ARG A 82 22.40 11.96 4.36
C ARG A 82 21.55 13.08 4.97
N GLY A 83 20.85 12.81 6.06
CA GLY A 83 19.90 13.76 6.68
C GLY A 83 18.65 13.98 5.83
N GLY A 84 18.40 13.11 4.85
CA GLY A 84 17.19 13.09 4.05
C GLY A 84 16.21 12.06 4.60
N GLU A 85 14.93 12.31 4.40
CA GLU A 85 13.88 11.30 4.56
C GLU A 85 13.22 11.11 3.20
N ARG A 86 12.81 9.88 2.89
CA ARG A 86 11.91 9.66 1.76
C ARG A 86 10.62 10.41 2.09
N GLN A 87 10.25 11.39 1.27
CA GLN A 87 8.91 11.95 1.39
C GLN A 87 7.92 10.83 1.09
N SER A 88 7.14 10.45 2.10
CA SER A 88 6.03 9.52 1.92
C SER A 88 5.03 10.14 0.95
N LEU A 89 4.48 9.32 0.05
CA LEU A 89 3.37 9.76 -0.81
C LEU A 89 2.10 10.03 -0.01
N GLY A 90 2.01 9.46 1.20
CA GLY A 90 0.91 9.61 2.13
C GLY A 90 0.95 8.52 3.20
N LYS A 91 0.17 8.71 4.26
CA LYS A 91 0.04 7.77 5.37
C LYS A 91 -1.27 6.98 5.23
N VAL A 92 -1.17 5.68 5.37
CA VAL A 92 -2.33 4.77 5.27
C VAL A 92 -2.50 4.01 6.58
N VAL A 93 -3.68 4.05 7.15
CA VAL A 93 -4.10 3.10 8.21
C VAL A 93 -4.87 1.98 7.53
N ALA A 94 -4.46 0.73 7.74
CA ALA A 94 -5.06 -0.42 7.06
C ALA A 94 -5.41 -1.53 8.04
N GLY A 95 -6.48 -2.27 7.79
CA GLY A 95 -6.85 -3.40 8.63
C GLY A 95 -8.10 -4.14 8.18
N THR A 96 -8.28 -5.35 8.70
CA THR A 96 -9.52 -6.10 8.56
C THR A 96 -10.45 -5.74 9.71
N VAL A 97 -11.70 -5.43 9.39
CA VAL A 97 -12.70 -4.94 10.36
C VAL A 97 -13.09 -5.99 11.41
N GLN A 98 -13.79 -5.52 12.44
CA GLN A 98 -14.20 -6.34 13.59
C GLN A 98 -14.97 -7.60 13.18
N GLY A 99 -14.67 -8.72 13.83
CA GLY A 99 -15.29 -10.01 13.58
C GLY A 99 -14.81 -10.71 12.31
N ASP A 100 -13.91 -10.11 11.53
CA ASP A 100 -13.35 -10.69 10.33
C ASP A 100 -11.84 -10.98 10.49
N ILE A 101 -11.46 -12.21 10.18
CA ILE A 101 -10.09 -12.72 10.39
C ILE A 101 -9.30 -12.87 9.08
N HIS A 102 -9.90 -12.54 7.94
CA HIS A 102 -9.25 -12.76 6.65
C HIS A 102 -8.25 -11.64 6.36
N SER A 103 -6.97 -12.00 6.21
CA SER A 103 -5.88 -11.03 6.10
C SER A 103 -5.20 -10.98 4.72
N ILE A 104 -5.25 -12.06 3.94
CA ILE A 104 -4.45 -12.22 2.71
C ILE A 104 -4.59 -11.01 1.76
N GLY A 105 -5.83 -10.57 1.51
CA GLY A 105 -6.09 -9.44 0.62
C GLY A 105 -5.50 -8.13 1.14
N ILE A 106 -5.78 -7.77 2.40
CA ILE A 106 -5.32 -6.50 2.97
C ILE A 106 -3.81 -6.47 3.22
N GLU A 107 -3.20 -7.60 3.59
CA GLU A 107 -1.74 -7.72 3.74
C GLU A 107 -1.04 -7.49 2.38
N MET A 108 -1.62 -8.00 1.30
CA MET A 108 -1.12 -7.73 -0.05
C MET A 108 -1.25 -6.25 -0.41
N VAL A 109 -2.41 -5.62 -0.14
CA VAL A 109 -2.59 -4.18 -0.35
C VAL A 109 -1.55 -3.38 0.44
N CYS A 110 -1.33 -3.72 1.73
CA CYS A 110 -0.31 -3.06 2.56
C CYS A 110 1.09 -3.19 1.96
N THR A 111 1.46 -4.39 1.51
CA THR A 111 2.78 -4.65 0.94
C THR A 111 2.98 -3.83 -0.35
N LEU A 112 1.98 -3.79 -1.22
CA LEU A 112 2.05 -3.01 -2.47
C LEU A 112 2.03 -1.49 -2.21
N LEU A 113 1.30 -1.01 -1.21
CA LEU A 113 1.31 0.40 -0.81
C LEU A 113 2.69 0.84 -0.28
N ILE A 114 3.33 0.03 0.57
CA ILE A 114 4.71 0.28 1.03
C ILE A 114 5.65 0.36 -0.17
N ALA A 115 5.50 -0.57 -1.10
CA ALA A 115 6.32 -0.63 -2.30
C ALA A 115 6.07 0.58 -3.24
N ALA A 116 4.84 1.10 -3.29
CA ALA A 116 4.51 2.33 -4.00
C ALA A 116 5.06 3.59 -3.30
N GLY A 117 5.38 3.52 -2.00
CA GLY A 117 5.96 4.64 -1.25
C GLY A 117 5.06 5.29 -0.22
N PHE A 118 3.98 4.61 0.17
CA PHE A 118 3.17 5.00 1.32
C PHE A 118 3.81 4.54 2.63
N GLU A 119 3.58 5.30 3.69
CA GLU A 119 3.79 4.85 5.06
C GLU A 119 2.53 4.12 5.52
N VAL A 120 2.63 2.82 5.81
CA VAL A 120 1.46 1.98 6.13
C VAL A 120 1.47 1.55 7.60
N HIS A 121 0.43 1.93 8.32
CA HIS A 121 0.11 1.49 9.68
C HIS A 121 -0.92 0.36 9.63
N TYR A 122 -0.44 -0.88 9.52
CA TYR A 122 -1.31 -2.05 9.51
C TYR A 122 -1.76 -2.44 10.93
N LEU A 123 -3.07 -2.43 11.18
CA LEU A 123 -3.69 -2.70 12.48
C LEU A 123 -3.95 -4.20 12.72
N GLY A 124 -3.79 -5.05 11.70
CA GLY A 124 -4.08 -6.47 11.77
C GLY A 124 -5.50 -6.83 11.37
N ILE A 125 -6.02 -7.87 12.01
CA ILE A 125 -7.37 -8.42 11.79
C ILE A 125 -8.25 -8.28 13.04
N ASP A 126 -9.56 -8.46 12.88
CA ASP A 126 -10.55 -8.29 13.95
C ASP A 126 -10.40 -6.94 14.68
N VAL A 127 -10.32 -5.86 13.89
CA VAL A 127 -10.00 -4.53 14.41
C VAL A 127 -11.30 -3.75 14.71
N PRO A 128 -11.55 -3.36 15.98
CA PRO A 128 -12.71 -2.52 16.31
C PRO A 128 -12.62 -1.14 15.67
N ALA A 129 -13.77 -0.55 15.31
CA ALA A 129 -13.83 0.76 14.66
C ALA A 129 -13.07 1.87 15.40
N GLN A 130 -13.12 1.86 16.74
CA GLN A 130 -12.38 2.83 17.56
C GLN A 130 -10.87 2.79 17.33
N LYS A 131 -10.27 1.62 17.07
CA LYS A 131 -8.82 1.52 16.80
C LYS A 131 -8.43 2.18 15.49
N PHE A 132 -9.28 2.12 14.45
CA PHE A 132 -9.03 2.84 13.21
C PHE A 132 -9.04 4.35 13.45
N VAL A 133 -10.03 4.85 14.19
CA VAL A 133 -10.17 6.27 14.53
C VAL A 133 -8.98 6.77 15.36
N ASP A 134 -8.57 6.01 16.37
CA ASP A 134 -7.41 6.35 17.20
C ASP A 134 -6.13 6.34 16.37
N ALA A 135 -5.94 5.35 15.50
CA ALA A 135 -4.78 5.30 14.61
C ALA A 135 -4.76 6.48 13.61
N VAL A 136 -5.90 6.87 13.03
CA VAL A 136 -5.98 8.06 12.16
C VAL A 136 -5.55 9.31 12.93
N ARG A 137 -6.03 9.47 14.17
CA ARG A 137 -5.67 10.61 15.03
C ARG A 137 -4.19 10.63 15.38
N ASP A 138 -3.62 9.49 15.73
CA ASP A 138 -2.24 9.38 16.21
C ASP A 138 -1.22 9.53 15.07
N THR A 139 -1.58 9.06 13.87
CA THR A 139 -0.66 9.03 12.73
C THR A 139 -0.84 10.20 11.77
N GLY A 140 -2.02 10.83 11.77
CA GLY A 140 -2.41 11.83 10.78
C GLY A 140 -2.58 11.21 9.39
N ALA A 141 -3.22 10.04 9.32
CA ALA A 141 -3.36 9.28 8.08
C ALA A 141 -4.17 10.04 7.02
N ASP A 142 -3.70 9.98 5.77
CA ASP A 142 -4.38 10.52 4.60
C ASP A 142 -5.43 9.54 4.06
N VAL A 143 -5.21 8.24 4.24
CA VAL A 143 -6.09 7.16 3.77
C VAL A 143 -6.36 6.14 4.86
N VAL A 144 -7.59 5.65 4.93
CA VAL A 144 -7.99 4.44 5.67
C VAL A 144 -8.38 3.37 4.66
N ALA A 145 -7.72 2.21 4.71
CA ALA A 145 -8.03 1.04 3.90
C ALA A 145 -8.69 -0.05 4.76
N LEU A 146 -9.98 -0.30 4.51
CA LEU A 146 -10.76 -1.29 5.24
C LEU A 146 -10.98 -2.55 4.39
N SER A 147 -10.91 -3.71 5.05
CA SER A 147 -11.20 -4.99 4.41
C SER A 147 -12.26 -5.77 5.18
N ALA A 148 -13.24 -6.28 4.43
CA ALA A 148 -14.24 -7.24 4.91
C ALA A 148 -14.48 -8.33 3.86
N LEU A 149 -14.35 -9.60 4.25
CA LEU A 149 -14.60 -10.73 3.36
C LEU A 149 -16.02 -11.28 3.50
N LEU A 150 -16.65 -11.13 4.68
CA LEU A 150 -17.98 -11.69 4.95
C LEU A 150 -19.07 -10.61 4.90
N THR A 151 -20.24 -10.95 4.36
CA THR A 151 -21.38 -10.01 4.30
C THR A 151 -21.85 -9.58 5.70
N VAL A 152 -21.60 -10.41 6.73
CA VAL A 152 -21.93 -10.07 8.12
C VAL A 152 -20.97 -9.05 8.73
N THR A 153 -19.73 -8.94 8.22
CA THR A 153 -18.69 -8.02 8.71
C THR A 153 -18.60 -6.76 7.87
N SER A 154 -19.16 -6.72 6.65
CA SER A 154 -19.13 -5.51 5.80
C SER A 154 -19.80 -4.28 6.42
N LEU A 155 -20.78 -4.47 7.31
CA LEU A 155 -21.39 -3.35 8.04
C LEU A 155 -20.45 -2.71 9.07
N GLU A 156 -19.34 -3.35 9.43
CA GLU A 156 -18.33 -2.74 10.28
C GLU A 156 -17.56 -1.63 9.53
N ASP A 157 -17.44 -1.71 8.20
CA ASP A 157 -16.85 -0.63 7.40
C ASP A 157 -17.63 0.68 7.59
N LYS A 158 -18.97 0.57 7.58
CA LYS A 158 -19.87 1.70 7.82
C LYS A 158 -19.66 2.30 9.21
N LYS A 159 -19.50 1.46 10.24
CA LYS A 159 -19.28 1.95 11.61
C LYS A 159 -17.97 2.72 11.74
N VAL A 160 -16.91 2.32 11.04
CA VAL A 160 -15.66 3.08 11.00
C VAL A 160 -15.91 4.47 10.42
N ILE A 161 -16.62 4.56 9.28
CA ILE A 161 -16.93 5.85 8.61
C ILE A 161 -17.81 6.75 9.49
N GLU A 162 -18.84 6.18 10.12
CA GLU A 162 -19.72 6.90 11.05
C GLU A 162 -18.93 7.44 12.24
N LEU A 163 -18.06 6.62 12.85
CA LEU A 163 -17.26 7.04 14.00
C LEU A 163 -16.20 8.09 13.62
N LEU A 164 -15.59 8.00 12.43
CA LEU A 164 -14.73 9.06 11.90
C LEU A 164 -15.50 10.39 11.76
N THR A 165 -16.77 10.33 11.37
CA THR A 165 -17.65 11.50 11.23
C THR A 165 -18.00 12.09 12.59
N GLU A 166 -18.43 11.26 13.53
CA GLU A 166 -18.75 11.67 14.91
C GLU A 166 -17.57 12.33 15.61
N GLN A 167 -16.34 11.89 15.29
CA GLN A 167 -15.10 12.39 15.87
C GLN A 167 -14.49 13.56 15.08
N GLY A 168 -15.15 14.03 14.02
CA GLY A 168 -14.69 15.17 13.21
C GLY A 168 -13.43 14.91 12.37
N LEU A 169 -13.10 13.64 12.12
CA LEU A 169 -11.94 13.22 11.34
C LEU A 169 -12.29 12.88 9.88
N ARG A 170 -13.57 12.65 9.57
CA ARG A 170 -14.03 12.18 8.25
C ARG A 170 -13.56 13.04 7.08
N ASP A 171 -13.53 14.36 7.24
CA ASP A 171 -13.13 15.30 6.17
C ASP A 171 -11.60 15.38 5.98
N GLN A 172 -10.83 14.81 6.90
CA GLN A 172 -9.36 14.85 6.89
C GLN A 172 -8.74 13.61 6.27
N VAL A 173 -9.54 12.57 6.02
CA VAL A 173 -9.06 11.26 5.58
C VAL A 173 -9.94 10.70 4.48
N LYS A 174 -9.32 10.01 3.52
CA LYS A 174 -10.02 9.26 2.48
C LYS A 174 -10.24 7.82 2.90
N VAL A 175 -11.45 7.31 2.76
CA VAL A 175 -11.77 5.93 3.14
C VAL A 175 -11.96 5.09 1.88
N MET A 176 -11.10 4.11 1.69
CA MET A 176 -11.28 3.06 0.67
C MET A 176 -11.67 1.74 1.32
N VAL A 177 -12.51 0.99 0.62
CA VAL A 177 -13.02 -0.31 1.08
C VAL A 177 -12.78 -1.39 0.04
N GLY A 178 -12.63 -2.63 0.50
CA GLY A 178 -12.46 -3.79 -0.37
C GLY A 178 -12.70 -5.11 0.37
N GLY A 179 -12.43 -6.22 -0.32
CA GLY A 179 -12.72 -7.57 0.16
C GLY A 179 -13.95 -8.18 -0.50
N GLY A 180 -14.04 -9.51 -0.47
CA GLY A 180 -14.96 -10.27 -1.32
C GLY A 180 -16.45 -10.09 -1.03
N ALA A 181 -16.83 -9.46 0.08
CA ALA A 181 -18.21 -9.09 0.39
C ALA A 181 -18.58 -7.67 -0.04
N ILE A 182 -17.61 -6.87 -0.51
CA ILE A 182 -17.79 -5.47 -0.86
C ILE A 182 -17.97 -5.33 -2.37
N ASN A 183 -18.82 -4.39 -2.78
CA ASN A 183 -18.95 -3.95 -4.16
C ASN A 183 -19.14 -2.42 -4.20
N ALA A 184 -19.10 -1.85 -5.41
CA ALA A 184 -19.19 -0.40 -5.60
C ALA A 184 -20.48 0.20 -5.04
N ASP A 185 -21.63 -0.47 -5.22
CA ASP A 185 -22.92 0.01 -4.73
C ASP A 185 -22.95 0.07 -3.20
N PHE A 186 -22.43 -0.97 -2.54
CA PHE A 186 -22.33 -1.01 -1.08
C PHE A 186 -21.39 0.07 -0.57
N ALA A 187 -20.20 0.20 -1.16
CA ALA A 187 -19.22 1.22 -0.80
C ALA A 187 -19.79 2.64 -0.88
N ALA A 188 -20.51 2.95 -1.97
CA ALA A 188 -21.20 4.23 -2.13
C ALA A 188 -22.30 4.42 -1.07
N SER A 189 -23.07 3.36 -0.76
CA SER A 189 -24.15 3.43 0.23
C SER A 189 -23.70 3.72 1.66
N ILE A 190 -22.46 3.37 2.01
CA ILE A 190 -21.87 3.61 3.34
C ILE A 190 -21.02 4.89 3.39
N GLY A 191 -20.87 5.60 2.27
CA GLY A 191 -20.11 6.85 2.19
C GLY A 191 -18.59 6.67 2.13
N ALA A 192 -18.09 5.55 1.61
CA ALA A 192 -16.68 5.40 1.29
C ALA A 192 -16.27 6.32 0.12
N ASP A 193 -15.03 6.79 0.11
CA ASP A 193 -14.48 7.60 -0.98
C ASP A 193 -14.10 6.75 -2.21
N GLY A 194 -13.87 5.46 -2.02
CA GLY A 194 -13.57 4.54 -3.12
C GLY A 194 -13.70 3.07 -2.75
N TYR A 195 -13.80 2.25 -3.79
CA TYR A 195 -13.87 0.79 -3.70
C TYR A 195 -12.93 0.20 -4.72
N GLU A 196 -12.24 -0.88 -4.35
CA GLU A 196 -11.39 -1.59 -5.28
C GLU A 196 -11.32 -3.10 -4.96
N PRO A 197 -11.68 -4.00 -5.91
CA PRO A 197 -11.63 -5.45 -5.69
C PRO A 197 -10.23 -6.06 -5.71
N ALA A 198 -9.24 -5.42 -6.34
CA ALA A 198 -7.91 -5.98 -6.56
C ALA A 198 -6.81 -5.15 -5.89
N ALA A 199 -5.77 -5.82 -5.37
CA ALA A 199 -4.73 -5.10 -4.63
C ALA A 199 -3.90 -4.11 -5.49
N PRO A 200 -3.55 -4.39 -6.77
CA PRO A 200 -2.90 -3.39 -7.62
C PRO A 200 -3.77 -2.14 -7.83
N GLY A 201 -5.05 -2.33 -8.13
CA GLY A 201 -6.00 -1.23 -8.25
C GLY A 201 -6.11 -0.42 -6.95
N ALA A 202 -6.04 -1.08 -5.79
CA ALA A 202 -6.13 -0.42 -4.49
C ALA A 202 -4.99 0.59 -4.28
N VAL A 203 -3.79 0.28 -4.80
CA VAL A 203 -2.67 1.22 -4.82
C VAL A 203 -2.97 2.41 -5.73
N GLN A 204 -3.51 2.19 -6.94
CA GLN A 204 -3.89 3.28 -7.85
C GLN A 204 -4.95 4.20 -7.23
N LEU A 205 -5.93 3.62 -6.54
CA LEU A 205 -6.95 4.36 -5.82
C LEU A 205 -6.32 5.23 -4.72
N ALA A 206 -5.41 4.68 -3.91
CA ALA A 206 -4.71 5.43 -2.88
C ALA A 206 -3.86 6.57 -3.47
N LEU A 207 -3.15 6.34 -4.57
CA LEU A 207 -2.38 7.37 -5.29
C LEU A 207 -3.28 8.52 -5.77
N SER A 208 -4.49 8.20 -6.26
CA SER A 208 -5.45 9.21 -6.71
C SER A 208 -5.94 10.12 -5.59
N PHE A 209 -6.02 9.60 -4.36
CA PHE A 209 -6.44 10.36 -3.19
C PHE A 209 -5.42 11.37 -2.72
N VAL A 210 -4.13 11.08 -2.87
CA VAL A 210 -3.02 11.95 -2.46
C VAL A 210 -2.50 12.83 -3.61
N GLY A 211 -3.15 12.78 -4.79
CA GLY A 211 -2.76 13.59 -5.96
C GLY A 211 -1.47 13.15 -6.63
N ALA A 212 -1.12 11.85 -6.51
CA ALA A 212 0.08 11.24 -7.07
C ALA A 212 -0.21 10.26 -8.23
N ALA A 213 -1.43 10.31 -8.81
CA ALA A 213 -1.88 9.48 -9.92
C ALA A 213 -1.58 10.10 -11.30
#